data_AF-A0A2T4XAU5-F1
#
_entry.id   AF-A0A2T4XAU5-F1
#
_cell.length_a   1.000
_cell.length_b   1.000
_cell.length_c   1.000
_cell.angle_alpha   90.00
_cell.angle_beta   90.00
_cell.angle_gamma   90.00
#
_symmetry.space_group_name_H-M   'P 1'
#
loop_
_entity.id
_entity.type
_entity.pdbx_description
1 polymer ?
#
loop_
_entity_poly.entity_id
_entity_poly.type
_entity_poly.pdbx_seq_one_letter_code
_entity_poly.pdbx_strand_id
1 'polypeptide(L)'
;MDDFFGLDRGLVVVGRITENGLQQVGQPLAGAGNSDQFGYSVAITDNATIFIGSRFDDSAFTSGGSVSVYTYNEGTNTFVLSQKIDAQQDNEQFGWALNTSDGGEALAVSAVTYDYNVPGNGVTGIVRVYRRAGAGTYAECEEAIEYEATATNVEFGSAVAVERIGDEIKVAVSAPKEKVGELNGAGIVEYYSNNLTCAGPWSKVGTTLMGAQEFQDFGSSLSLSGGLLAVGSRKYNATEDDAGSVQVFQMNGAWQQVGSTLTGSQMQEYFGADVALADNGSTLVVGASQYNAEPPFVTHGKVERYRFDGEAMDWVKTGTEVTGYRGSFLGTSVAANSAGDDIVAGAPYDSETNNDNGKIYYITYETAPDTLAQTYSEGWNLVSLPVQFAHNDYAEVFPFSVPATLYSFDGAYSLEDVLTPGIGYWVTMSQDGAVVFSGDPVGSFQVNLMDGWNIIASMGEASVVEDPNDLVNEQELYSFDGGYQIVEVMEPGRAYWIYSEGAGVISVVPAPAP
;
A
#
# COMPACT_ATOMS: atom_id res chain seq x y z
N MET A 1 -6.88 -26.29 7.48
CA MET A 1 -5.54 -25.76 7.82
C MET A 1 -5.36 -26.19 9.24
N ASP A 2 -4.55 -27.23 9.39
CA ASP A 2 -4.49 -27.98 10.63
C ASP A 2 -3.79 -27.15 11.71
N ASP A 3 -4.29 -27.21 12.94
CA ASP A 3 -3.54 -26.68 14.07
C ASP A 3 -2.49 -27.72 14.51
N PHE A 4 -1.56 -27.37 15.41
CA PHE A 4 -0.61 -28.33 15.99
C PHE A 4 -1.28 -29.53 16.70
N PHE A 5 -2.63 -29.56 16.78
CA PHE A 5 -3.43 -30.52 17.52
C PHE A 5 -4.35 -31.40 16.64
N GLY A 6 -4.38 -31.24 15.31
CA GLY A 6 -5.18 -32.10 14.43
C GLY A 6 -6.66 -31.73 14.33
N LEU A 7 -7.05 -30.50 14.74
CA LEU A 7 -8.43 -30.08 14.96
C LEU A 7 -8.95 -29.05 13.95
N ASP A 8 -8.15 -28.67 12.94
CA ASP A 8 -8.53 -27.67 11.92
C ASP A 8 -9.03 -26.33 12.52
N ARG A 9 -8.49 -25.93 13.67
CA ARG A 9 -8.86 -24.69 14.36
C ARG A 9 -8.19 -23.44 13.77
N GLY A 10 -7.19 -23.62 12.90
CA GLY A 10 -6.36 -22.53 12.40
C GLY A 10 -5.31 -22.06 13.40
N LEU A 11 -4.24 -21.46 12.87
CA LEU A 11 -3.04 -21.07 13.62
C LEU A 11 -2.41 -19.84 12.99
N VAL A 12 -1.99 -18.88 13.82
CA VAL A 12 -1.14 -17.75 13.42
C VAL A 12 0.14 -17.79 14.24
N VAL A 13 1.28 -17.68 13.56
CA VAL A 13 2.61 -17.58 14.16
C VAL A 13 3.20 -16.25 13.77
N VAL A 14 3.80 -15.57 14.75
CA VAL A 14 4.46 -14.28 14.52
C VAL A 14 5.96 -14.52 14.53
N GLY A 15 6.64 -14.04 13.50
CA GLY A 15 8.08 -14.13 13.37
C GLY A 15 8.71 -12.75 13.26
N ARG A 16 9.92 -12.61 13.81
CA ARG A 16 10.80 -11.47 13.60
C ARG A 16 12.02 -11.96 12.85
N ILE A 17 12.37 -11.27 11.79
CA ILE A 17 13.57 -11.54 11.01
C ILE A 17 14.76 -10.92 11.74
N THR A 18 15.82 -11.70 11.88
CA THR A 18 17.06 -11.28 12.53
C THR A 18 18.24 -11.68 11.64
N GLU A 19 19.45 -11.22 11.97
CA GLU A 19 20.69 -11.69 11.31
C GLU A 19 20.85 -13.22 11.35
N ASN A 20 20.19 -13.90 12.30
CA ASN A 20 20.21 -15.35 12.45
C ASN A 20 18.98 -16.04 11.81
N GLY A 21 18.23 -15.33 10.97
CA GLY A 21 17.01 -15.80 10.34
C GLY A 21 15.73 -15.48 11.12
N LEU A 22 14.63 -16.10 10.69
CA LEU A 22 13.30 -15.92 11.29
C LEU A 22 13.23 -16.54 12.69
N GLN A 23 12.90 -15.73 13.69
CA GLN A 23 12.68 -16.16 15.07
C GLN A 23 11.24 -15.93 15.47
N GLN A 24 10.61 -16.93 16.09
CA GLN A 24 9.25 -16.77 16.61
C GLN A 24 9.22 -15.71 17.72
N VAL A 25 8.25 -14.81 17.64
CA VAL A 25 7.92 -13.83 18.66
C VAL A 25 6.68 -14.31 19.41
N GLY A 26 6.70 -14.22 20.73
CA GLY A 26 5.60 -14.67 21.57
C GLY A 26 5.18 -16.12 21.38
N GLN A 27 3.98 -16.44 21.88
CA GLN A 27 3.34 -17.74 21.69
C GLN A 27 2.55 -17.81 20.38
N PRO A 28 2.37 -19.01 19.78
CA PRO A 28 1.45 -19.20 18.67
C PRO A 28 0.00 -18.90 19.08
N LEU A 29 -0.79 -18.37 18.15
CA LEU A 29 -2.19 -18.01 18.34
C LEU A 29 -3.07 -19.04 17.65
N ALA A 30 -3.96 -19.70 18.39
CA ALA A 30 -4.83 -20.75 17.86
C ALA A 30 -6.30 -20.33 17.94
N GLY A 31 -7.07 -20.72 16.92
CA GLY A 31 -8.51 -20.53 16.91
C GLY A 31 -9.23 -21.33 18.00
N ALA A 32 -10.41 -20.86 18.38
CA ALA A 32 -11.21 -21.47 19.45
C ALA A 32 -12.07 -22.64 18.96
N GLY A 33 -12.71 -22.51 17.78
CA GLY A 33 -13.58 -23.53 17.18
C GLY A 33 -12.95 -24.22 15.98
N ASN A 34 -13.44 -25.43 15.69
CA ASN A 34 -12.98 -26.23 14.56
C ASN A 34 -13.60 -25.69 13.28
N SER A 35 -12.82 -25.62 12.19
CA SER A 35 -13.30 -25.14 10.88
C SER A 35 -13.69 -23.66 10.80
N ASP A 36 -13.49 -22.87 11.86
CA ASP A 36 -13.69 -21.41 11.88
C ASP A 36 -12.74 -20.66 10.93
N GLN A 37 -11.66 -21.34 10.53
CA GLN A 37 -10.58 -20.81 9.69
C GLN A 37 -9.91 -19.58 10.31
N PHE A 38 -9.57 -19.66 11.59
CA PHE A 38 -8.72 -18.67 12.24
C PHE A 38 -7.39 -18.51 11.50
N GLY A 39 -7.04 -17.28 11.13
CA GLY A 39 -5.87 -17.00 10.30
C GLY A 39 -6.15 -16.98 8.81
N TYR A 40 -7.42 -17.01 8.39
CA TYR A 40 -7.81 -16.89 6.98
C TYR A 40 -7.35 -15.55 6.38
N SER A 41 -7.46 -14.47 7.15
CA SER A 41 -6.94 -13.15 6.84
C SER A 41 -6.17 -12.61 8.04
N VAL A 42 -5.07 -11.90 7.79
CA VAL A 42 -4.19 -11.36 8.84
C VAL A 42 -3.67 -9.99 8.43
N ALA A 43 -3.52 -9.11 9.42
CA ALA A 43 -2.81 -7.84 9.27
C ALA A 43 -2.07 -7.50 10.56
N ILE A 44 -0.98 -6.76 10.43
CA ILE A 44 -0.12 -6.34 11.54
C ILE A 44 0.25 -4.87 11.37
N THR A 45 0.22 -4.13 12.47
CA THR A 45 0.64 -2.72 12.53
C THR A 45 2.11 -2.62 12.94
N ASP A 46 2.74 -1.46 12.77
CA ASP A 46 4.10 -1.19 13.25
C ASP A 46 4.30 -1.40 14.75
N ASN A 47 3.24 -1.19 15.54
CA ASN A 47 3.23 -1.39 16.98
C ASN A 47 2.92 -2.83 17.42
N ALA A 48 2.96 -3.79 16.50
CA ALA A 48 2.68 -5.21 16.73
C ALA A 48 1.27 -5.52 17.29
N THR A 49 0.27 -4.69 16.95
CA THR A 49 -1.13 -5.10 17.02
C THR A 49 -1.45 -6.00 15.83
N ILE A 50 -2.08 -7.15 16.09
CA ILE A 50 -2.39 -8.17 15.08
C ILE A 50 -3.89 -8.36 15.00
N PHE A 51 -4.41 -8.39 13.77
CA PHE A 51 -5.80 -8.67 13.44
C PHE A 51 -5.88 -10.02 12.73
N ILE A 52 -6.82 -10.87 13.16
CA ILE A 52 -6.95 -12.23 12.64
C ILE A 52 -8.41 -12.51 12.34
N GLY A 53 -8.73 -12.72 11.06
CA GLY A 53 -10.06 -13.13 10.60
C GLY A 53 -10.31 -14.62 10.80
N SER A 54 -11.53 -14.95 11.21
CA SER A 54 -12.07 -16.30 11.34
C SER A 54 -13.42 -16.35 10.65
N ARG A 55 -13.42 -16.40 9.32
CA ARG A 55 -14.63 -16.14 8.50
C ARG A 55 -15.79 -17.13 8.70
N PHE A 56 -15.57 -18.22 9.41
CA PHE A 56 -16.61 -19.20 9.72
C PHE A 56 -16.86 -19.38 11.21
N ASP A 57 -16.26 -18.53 12.06
CA ASP A 57 -16.56 -18.55 13.50
C ASP A 57 -18.07 -18.48 13.72
N ASP A 58 -18.57 -19.50 14.42
CA ASP A 58 -20.00 -19.73 14.65
C ASP A 58 -20.44 -19.41 16.09
N SER A 59 -19.53 -18.89 16.91
CA SER A 59 -19.78 -18.69 18.34
C SER A 59 -20.79 -17.60 18.67
N ALA A 60 -20.90 -16.57 17.83
CA ALA A 60 -21.90 -15.51 17.95
C ALA A 60 -23.08 -15.68 16.96
N PHE A 61 -22.76 -16.06 15.72
CA PHE A 61 -23.71 -16.21 14.61
C PHE A 61 -23.29 -17.40 13.75
N THR A 62 -24.24 -18.19 13.26
CA THR A 62 -23.97 -19.41 12.48
C THR A 62 -23.15 -19.07 11.23
N SER A 63 -21.90 -19.54 11.15
CA SER A 63 -20.96 -19.18 10.07
C SER A 63 -20.88 -17.66 9.83
N GLY A 64 -21.10 -16.86 10.87
CA GLY A 64 -21.13 -15.40 10.79
C GLY A 64 -19.73 -14.82 10.63
N GLY A 65 -18.75 -15.40 11.32
CA GLY A 65 -17.37 -14.98 11.31
C GLY A 65 -16.99 -14.03 12.45
N SER A 66 -15.69 -13.79 12.62
CA SER A 66 -15.16 -12.86 13.63
C SER A 66 -13.77 -12.35 13.28
N VAL A 67 -13.33 -11.30 13.99
CA VAL A 67 -11.95 -10.83 14.02
C VAL A 67 -11.43 -10.84 15.46
N SER A 68 -10.26 -11.42 15.66
CA SER A 68 -9.52 -11.36 16.92
C SER A 68 -8.42 -10.31 16.85
N VAL A 69 -8.36 -9.43 17.85
CA VAL A 69 -7.34 -8.39 18.00
C VAL A 69 -6.38 -8.78 19.11
N TYR A 70 -5.09 -8.87 18.80
CA TYR A 70 -4.04 -9.18 19.76
C TYR A 70 -3.06 -8.03 19.90
N THR A 71 -2.66 -7.71 21.13
CA THR A 71 -1.57 -6.77 21.42
C THR A 71 -0.37 -7.52 21.97
N TYR A 72 0.83 -7.12 21.56
CA TYR A 72 2.07 -7.68 22.07
C TYR A 72 2.52 -7.01 23.37
N ASN A 73 2.86 -7.82 24.37
CA ASN A 73 3.51 -7.37 25.60
C ASN A 73 5.00 -7.73 25.55
N GLU A 74 5.85 -6.73 25.33
CA GLU A 74 7.30 -6.92 25.24
C GLU A 74 7.91 -7.42 26.56
N GLY A 75 7.39 -6.96 27.70
CA GLY A 75 7.93 -7.31 29.02
C GLY A 75 7.74 -8.79 29.37
N THR A 76 6.70 -9.42 28.82
CA THR A 76 6.43 -10.85 29.00
C THR A 76 6.72 -11.69 27.77
N ASN A 77 7.02 -11.07 26.62
CA ASN A 77 7.10 -11.72 25.31
C ASN A 77 5.84 -12.56 25.03
N THR A 78 4.66 -11.96 25.16
CA THR A 78 3.39 -12.65 24.93
C THR A 78 2.38 -11.78 24.21
N PHE A 79 1.61 -12.38 23.31
CA PHE A 79 0.40 -11.75 22.76
C PHE A 79 -0.79 -11.90 23.71
N VAL A 80 -1.61 -10.86 23.81
CA VAL A 80 -2.82 -10.83 24.62
C VAL A 80 -4.00 -10.52 23.73
N LEU A 81 -5.04 -11.36 23.75
CA LEU A 81 -6.31 -11.05 23.08
C LEU A 81 -6.93 -9.82 23.76
N SER A 82 -6.88 -8.67 23.08
CA SER A 82 -7.38 -7.40 23.59
C SER A 82 -8.86 -7.20 23.26
N GLN A 83 -9.31 -7.72 22.12
CA GLN A 83 -10.68 -7.65 21.70
C GLN A 83 -11.03 -8.81 20.75
N LYS A 84 -12.28 -9.26 20.81
CA LYS A 84 -12.92 -10.02 19.74
C LYS A 84 -14.05 -9.18 19.16
N ILE A 85 -14.12 -9.08 17.84
CA ILE A 85 -15.14 -8.38 17.08
C ILE A 85 -15.94 -9.44 16.35
N ASP A 86 -17.18 -9.67 16.77
CA ASP A 86 -18.05 -10.67 16.17
C ASP A 86 -18.78 -10.09 14.95
N ALA A 87 -19.21 -10.97 14.05
CA ALA A 87 -20.22 -10.68 13.04
C ALA A 87 -21.50 -10.06 13.65
N GLN A 88 -22.36 -9.54 12.81
CA GLN A 88 -23.68 -8.97 13.13
C GLN A 88 -24.85 -9.85 12.66
N GLN A 89 -24.62 -10.85 11.80
CA GLN A 89 -25.65 -11.81 11.37
C GLN A 89 -25.11 -13.18 10.92
N ASP A 90 -26.01 -14.16 10.80
CA ASP A 90 -25.69 -15.49 10.29
C ASP A 90 -25.22 -15.45 8.83
N ASN A 91 -24.22 -16.27 8.51
CA ASN A 91 -23.70 -16.51 7.16
C ASN A 91 -23.16 -15.29 6.41
N GLU A 92 -22.71 -14.23 7.08
CA GLU A 92 -22.10 -13.08 6.40
C GLU A 92 -20.58 -13.20 6.16
N GLN A 93 -19.94 -14.19 6.79
CA GLN A 93 -18.50 -14.48 6.65
C GLN A 93 -17.59 -13.28 6.97
N PHE A 94 -17.90 -12.56 8.04
CA PHE A 94 -17.11 -11.45 8.56
C PHE A 94 -15.68 -11.89 8.91
N GLY A 95 -14.69 -11.09 8.51
CA GLY A 95 -13.28 -11.47 8.58
C GLY A 95 -12.76 -12.16 7.31
N TRP A 96 -13.51 -12.06 6.20
CA TRP A 96 -13.09 -12.59 4.90
C TRP A 96 -11.80 -11.93 4.41
N ALA A 97 -11.83 -10.61 4.22
CA ALA A 97 -10.64 -9.79 3.98
C ALA A 97 -10.54 -8.73 5.08
N LEU A 98 -9.31 -8.42 5.49
CA LEU A 98 -9.04 -7.34 6.42
C LEU A 98 -7.73 -6.65 6.07
N ASN A 99 -7.64 -5.37 6.38
CA ASN A 99 -6.45 -4.55 6.18
C ASN A 99 -6.46 -3.37 7.18
N THR A 100 -5.30 -2.84 7.53
CA THR A 100 -5.12 -1.80 8.55
C THR A 100 -4.19 -0.70 8.02
N SER A 101 -4.37 0.54 8.47
CA SER A 101 -3.31 1.53 8.34
C SER A 101 -2.08 1.12 9.17
N ASP A 102 -0.88 1.56 8.76
CA ASP A 102 0.40 1.16 9.36
C ASP A 102 0.46 1.45 10.87
N GLY A 103 -0.01 2.63 11.27
CA GLY A 103 -0.14 3.06 12.67
C GLY A 103 -1.28 2.38 13.45
N GLY A 104 -2.18 1.67 12.76
CA GLY A 104 -3.33 0.98 13.33
C GLY A 104 -4.47 1.90 13.73
N GLU A 105 -4.57 3.10 13.17
CA GLU A 105 -5.67 4.04 13.39
C GLU A 105 -6.99 3.49 12.86
N ALA A 106 -6.95 2.78 11.74
CA ALA A 106 -8.12 2.22 11.07
C ALA A 106 -7.91 0.76 10.69
N LEU A 107 -8.96 -0.04 10.86
CA LEU A 107 -9.07 -1.43 10.42
C LEU A 107 -10.32 -1.55 9.54
N ALA A 108 -10.18 -1.97 8.28
CA ALA A 108 -11.31 -2.36 7.45
C ALA A 108 -11.44 -3.88 7.44
N VAL A 109 -12.67 -4.38 7.54
CA VAL A 109 -12.99 -5.81 7.55
C VAL A 109 -14.23 -6.05 6.69
N SER A 110 -14.15 -7.02 5.78
CA SER A 110 -15.27 -7.39 4.93
C SER A 110 -16.07 -8.60 5.44
N ALA A 111 -17.35 -8.61 5.05
CA ALA A 111 -18.27 -9.73 5.14
C ALA A 111 -18.86 -9.96 3.75
N VAL A 112 -18.20 -10.83 2.96
CA VAL A 112 -18.46 -10.95 1.51
C VAL A 112 -19.82 -11.57 1.19
N THR A 113 -20.39 -12.32 2.12
CA THR A 113 -21.72 -12.94 1.98
C THR A 113 -22.82 -12.17 2.69
N TYR A 114 -22.56 -10.92 3.08
CA TYR A 114 -23.60 -10.02 3.56
C TYR A 114 -24.76 -9.94 2.55
N ASP A 115 -25.97 -9.96 3.11
CA ASP A 115 -27.25 -9.99 2.39
C ASP A 115 -27.55 -11.26 1.58
N TYR A 116 -26.80 -12.36 1.77
CA TYR A 116 -27.02 -13.65 1.09
C TYR A 116 -28.46 -14.18 1.24
N ASN A 117 -29.11 -13.92 2.37
CA ASN A 117 -30.43 -14.47 2.71
C ASN A 117 -31.61 -13.59 2.26
N VAL A 118 -31.38 -12.45 1.62
CA VAL A 118 -32.48 -11.58 1.17
C VAL A 118 -32.95 -12.03 -0.22
N PRO A 119 -34.19 -12.55 -0.35
CA PRO A 119 -34.65 -13.08 -1.63
C PRO A 119 -34.71 -11.99 -2.69
N GLY A 120 -33.97 -12.18 -3.79
CA GLY A 120 -33.94 -11.25 -4.92
C GLY A 120 -32.87 -10.17 -4.82
N ASN A 121 -32.20 -10.03 -3.67
CA ASN A 121 -30.91 -9.35 -3.58
C ASN A 121 -29.85 -10.45 -3.72
N GLY A 122 -28.97 -10.34 -4.71
CA GLY A 122 -27.84 -11.26 -4.77
C GLY A 122 -26.89 -11.04 -3.60
N VAL A 123 -25.88 -11.90 -3.47
CA VAL A 123 -24.79 -11.63 -2.53
C VAL A 123 -24.08 -10.35 -2.96
N THR A 124 -24.20 -9.30 -2.17
CA THR A 124 -23.59 -8.00 -2.45
C THR A 124 -22.31 -7.82 -1.67
N GLY A 125 -22.27 -8.18 -0.38
CA GLY A 125 -21.12 -7.99 0.50
C GLY A 125 -21.08 -6.61 1.15
N ILE A 126 -20.33 -6.46 2.25
CA ILE A 126 -20.21 -5.21 3.02
C ILE A 126 -18.79 -5.06 3.59
N VAL A 127 -18.35 -3.82 3.80
CA VAL A 127 -17.09 -3.52 4.52
C VAL A 127 -17.38 -2.65 5.73
N ARG A 128 -17.00 -3.13 6.91
CA ARG A 128 -17.09 -2.38 8.17
C ARG A 128 -15.70 -1.87 8.53
N VAL A 129 -15.63 -0.59 8.88
CA VAL A 129 -14.38 0.05 9.28
C VAL A 129 -14.43 0.35 10.76
N TYR A 130 -13.31 0.14 11.44
CA TYR A 130 -13.17 0.34 12.86
C TYR A 130 -12.01 1.29 13.13
N ARG A 131 -12.22 2.25 14.03
CA ARG A 131 -11.18 3.17 14.50
C ARG A 131 -10.61 2.73 15.83
N ARG A 132 -9.33 3.01 16.05
CA ARG A 132 -8.69 2.76 17.34
C ARG A 132 -9.38 3.57 18.45
N ALA A 133 -9.85 2.86 19.49
CA ALA A 133 -10.58 3.43 20.62
C ALA A 133 -9.78 3.33 21.95
N GLY A 134 -8.64 2.65 21.95
CA GLY A 134 -7.81 2.44 23.12
C GLY A 134 -6.63 1.50 22.82
N ALA A 135 -5.93 1.07 23.87
CA ALA A 135 -4.84 0.10 23.74
C ALA A 135 -5.39 -1.27 23.31
N GLY A 136 -5.30 -1.55 22.00
CA GLY A 136 -5.75 -2.82 21.41
C GLY A 136 -7.26 -2.96 21.22
N THR A 137 -8.04 -1.88 21.38
CA THR A 137 -9.49 -1.88 21.21
C THR A 137 -9.91 -0.96 20.08
N TYR A 138 -10.89 -1.41 19.31
CA TYR A 138 -11.40 -0.81 18.09
C TYR A 138 -12.92 -0.63 18.21
N ALA A 139 -13.39 0.56 17.82
CA ALA A 139 -14.80 0.91 17.77
C ALA A 139 -15.24 1.02 16.31
N GLU A 140 -16.38 0.44 15.97
CA GLU A 140 -16.96 0.53 14.64
C GLU A 140 -17.26 2.00 14.30
N CYS A 141 -17.01 2.37 13.04
CA CYS A 141 -17.46 3.63 12.48
C CYS A 141 -18.99 3.68 12.39
N GLU A 142 -19.57 4.87 12.33
CA GLU A 142 -21.04 5.01 12.40
C GLU A 142 -21.77 4.34 11.23
N GLU A 143 -21.14 4.35 10.05
CA GLU A 143 -21.69 3.77 8.82
C GLU A 143 -20.67 2.81 8.20
N ALA A 144 -21.17 1.70 7.67
CA ALA A 144 -20.41 0.77 6.86
C ALA A 144 -20.25 1.30 5.42
N ILE A 145 -19.34 0.68 4.66
CA ILE A 145 -19.24 0.88 3.23
C ILE A 145 -20.11 -0.19 2.56
N GLU A 146 -21.19 0.25 1.93
CA GLU A 146 -22.14 -0.57 1.19
C GLU A 146 -22.04 -0.27 -0.32
N TYR A 147 -22.47 -1.23 -1.13
CA TYR A 147 -22.44 -1.13 -2.58
C TYR A 147 -23.73 -1.65 -3.21
N GLU A 148 -24.35 -0.81 -4.03
CA GLU A 148 -25.57 -1.12 -4.77
C GLU A 148 -25.22 -1.90 -6.05
N ALA A 149 -25.19 -3.22 -5.93
CA ALA A 149 -24.79 -4.11 -7.02
C ALA A 149 -25.75 -4.08 -8.21
N THR A 150 -25.20 -4.23 -9.43
CA THR A 150 -26.01 -4.36 -10.65
C THR A 150 -26.29 -5.81 -11.05
N ALA A 151 -25.54 -6.74 -10.46
CA ALA A 151 -25.66 -8.18 -10.62
C ALA A 151 -25.82 -8.90 -9.28
N THR A 152 -26.13 -10.20 -9.33
CA THR A 152 -26.11 -11.04 -8.11
C THR A 152 -24.74 -11.67 -7.90
N ASN A 153 -24.32 -11.81 -6.64
CA ASN A 153 -23.06 -12.45 -6.28
C ASN A 153 -21.81 -11.73 -6.78
N VAL A 154 -21.78 -10.41 -6.54
CA VAL A 154 -20.67 -9.54 -6.93
C VAL A 154 -19.49 -9.58 -5.97
N GLU A 155 -19.74 -10.05 -4.73
CA GLU A 155 -18.73 -10.27 -3.70
C GLU A 155 -17.96 -8.99 -3.35
N PHE A 156 -18.67 -7.89 -3.08
CA PHE A 156 -18.09 -6.64 -2.61
C PHE A 156 -17.36 -6.85 -1.28
N GLY A 157 -16.15 -6.34 -1.20
CA GLY A 157 -15.23 -6.63 -0.09
C GLY A 157 -14.41 -7.90 -0.28
N SER A 158 -14.33 -8.47 -1.49
CA SER A 158 -13.43 -9.61 -1.76
C SER A 158 -11.97 -9.29 -1.43
N ALA A 159 -11.54 -8.06 -1.70
CA ALA A 159 -10.30 -7.48 -1.23
C ALA A 159 -10.57 -6.08 -0.67
N VAL A 160 -9.81 -5.70 0.35
CA VAL A 160 -9.82 -4.38 0.97
C VAL A 160 -8.39 -3.92 1.19
N ALA A 161 -8.11 -2.64 0.97
CA ALA A 161 -6.84 -2.02 1.28
C ALA A 161 -7.09 -0.68 1.99
N VAL A 162 -6.31 -0.38 3.02
CA VAL A 162 -6.51 0.78 3.89
C VAL A 162 -5.20 1.55 3.99
N GLU A 163 -5.27 2.87 3.89
CA GLU A 163 -4.17 3.76 4.25
C GLU A 163 -4.73 4.96 5.02
N ARG A 164 -3.83 5.69 5.67
CA ARG A 164 -4.12 7.00 6.23
C ARG A 164 -3.33 8.02 5.42
N ILE A 165 -3.97 9.13 5.05
CA ILE A 165 -3.30 10.28 4.43
C ILE A 165 -3.78 11.51 5.20
N GLY A 166 -2.90 12.17 5.94
CA GLY A 166 -3.24 13.29 6.81
C GLY A 166 -4.28 12.91 7.87
N ASP A 167 -5.39 13.64 7.88
CA ASP A 167 -6.52 13.42 8.80
C ASP A 167 -7.65 12.56 8.20
N GLU A 168 -7.37 11.87 7.09
CA GLU A 168 -8.33 11.03 6.39
C GLU A 168 -7.91 9.57 6.37
N ILE A 169 -8.89 8.70 6.55
CA ILE A 169 -8.81 7.26 6.27
C ILE A 169 -9.25 7.08 4.84
N LYS A 170 -8.49 6.29 4.09
CA LYS A 170 -8.80 5.90 2.71
C LYS A 170 -8.96 4.39 2.64
N VAL A 171 -10.00 3.93 1.93
CA VAL A 171 -10.32 2.51 1.81
C VAL A 171 -10.64 2.17 0.35
N ALA A 172 -9.84 1.29 -0.24
CA ALA A 172 -10.16 0.66 -1.53
C ALA A 172 -10.91 -0.64 -1.29
N VAL A 173 -12.00 -0.88 -2.03
CA VAL A 173 -12.85 -2.07 -1.91
C VAL A 173 -13.18 -2.61 -3.30
N SER A 174 -13.05 -3.93 -3.49
CA SER A 174 -13.37 -4.57 -4.77
C SER A 174 -14.66 -5.39 -4.74
N ALA A 175 -15.29 -5.50 -5.91
CA ALA A 175 -16.31 -6.50 -6.23
C ALA A 175 -15.92 -7.20 -7.55
N PRO A 176 -15.05 -8.23 -7.50
CA PRO A 176 -14.44 -8.83 -8.69
C PRO A 176 -15.43 -9.56 -9.59
N LYS A 177 -16.63 -9.89 -9.07
CA LYS A 177 -17.68 -10.57 -9.84
C LYS A 177 -18.77 -9.64 -10.37
N GLU A 178 -18.64 -8.33 -10.16
CA GLU A 178 -19.57 -7.35 -10.72
C GLU A 178 -19.58 -7.39 -12.26
N LYS A 179 -20.76 -7.15 -12.82
CA LYS A 179 -20.97 -6.99 -14.26
C LYS A 179 -20.66 -5.55 -14.66
N VAL A 180 -19.82 -5.37 -15.68
CA VAL A 180 -19.53 -4.05 -16.27
C VAL A 180 -20.14 -3.98 -17.66
N GLY A 181 -21.24 -3.23 -17.81
CA GLY A 181 -21.99 -3.18 -19.08
C GLY A 181 -22.54 -4.56 -19.45
N GLU A 182 -22.01 -5.17 -20.52
CA GLU A 182 -22.35 -6.54 -20.91
C GLU A 182 -21.34 -7.60 -20.43
N LEU A 183 -20.26 -7.20 -19.76
CA LEU A 183 -19.17 -8.07 -19.37
C LEU A 183 -19.43 -8.69 -17.99
N ASN A 184 -19.75 -9.98 -17.93
CA ASN A 184 -19.99 -10.67 -16.65
C ASN A 184 -18.68 -10.92 -15.90
N GLY A 185 -18.65 -10.68 -14.59
CA GLY A 185 -17.45 -10.90 -13.78
C GLY A 185 -16.24 -10.09 -14.26
N ALA A 186 -16.48 -8.93 -14.86
CA ALA A 186 -15.40 -8.01 -15.25
C ALA A 186 -14.73 -7.42 -14.01
N GLY A 187 -15.52 -7.18 -12.96
CA GLY A 187 -15.06 -6.68 -11.67
C GLY A 187 -14.93 -5.16 -11.61
N ILE A 188 -15.03 -4.63 -10.39
CA ILE A 188 -14.85 -3.21 -10.11
C ILE A 188 -14.02 -2.98 -8.85
N VAL A 189 -13.47 -1.78 -8.72
CA VAL A 189 -12.87 -1.25 -7.49
C VAL A 189 -13.41 0.15 -7.21
N GLU A 190 -13.87 0.37 -5.98
CA GLU A 190 -14.29 1.67 -5.47
C GLU A 190 -13.35 2.14 -4.36
N TYR A 191 -13.21 3.45 -4.22
CA TYR A 191 -12.31 4.09 -3.26
C TYR A 191 -13.07 5.11 -2.45
N TYR A 192 -12.96 5.02 -1.14
CA TYR A 192 -13.75 5.80 -0.19
C TYR A 192 -12.84 6.53 0.77
N SER A 193 -13.35 7.64 1.30
CA SER A 193 -12.68 8.41 2.33
C SER A 193 -13.63 8.82 3.43
N ASN A 194 -13.08 8.91 4.65
CA ASN A 194 -13.72 9.49 5.80
C ASN A 194 -12.65 10.13 6.70
N ASN A 195 -13.04 11.00 7.61
CA ASN A 195 -12.11 11.53 8.61
C ASN A 195 -11.76 10.46 9.66
N LEU A 196 -10.73 10.71 10.46
CA LEU A 196 -10.28 9.78 11.52
C LEU A 196 -11.34 9.43 12.58
N THR A 197 -12.37 10.27 12.77
CA THR A 197 -13.44 9.98 13.73
C THR A 197 -14.52 9.06 13.16
N CYS A 198 -14.62 9.01 11.82
CA CYS A 198 -15.62 8.30 11.03
C CYS A 198 -17.07 8.42 11.56
N ALA A 199 -17.43 9.63 12.02
CA ALA A 199 -18.74 9.98 12.56
C ALA A 199 -19.76 10.41 11.48
N GLY A 200 -19.67 9.81 10.28
CA GLY A 200 -20.49 10.17 9.14
C GLY A 200 -20.31 9.20 7.97
N PRO A 201 -21.09 9.36 6.89
CA PRO A 201 -21.06 8.44 5.76
C PRO A 201 -19.73 8.49 5.02
N TRP A 202 -19.33 7.34 4.48
CA TRP A 202 -18.16 7.22 3.61
C TRP A 202 -18.40 7.97 2.29
N SER A 203 -17.45 8.81 1.91
CA SER A 203 -17.49 9.55 0.66
C SER A 203 -16.70 8.82 -0.40
N LYS A 204 -17.34 8.43 -1.49
CA LYS A 204 -16.65 7.87 -2.66
C LYS A 204 -15.77 8.93 -3.31
N VAL A 205 -14.52 8.57 -3.59
CA VAL A 205 -13.50 9.45 -4.19
C VAL A 205 -13.13 8.94 -5.57
N GLY A 206 -13.20 9.84 -6.55
CA GLY A 206 -12.94 9.52 -7.95
C GLY A 206 -14.00 8.62 -8.60
N THR A 207 -13.72 8.18 -9.82
CA THR A 207 -14.59 7.27 -10.58
C THR A 207 -14.36 5.81 -10.17
N THR A 208 -15.36 4.95 -10.31
CA THR A 208 -15.19 3.48 -10.19
C THR A 208 -14.17 3.01 -11.23
N LEU A 209 -13.17 2.25 -10.80
CA LEU A 209 -12.29 1.51 -11.71
C LEU A 209 -13.01 0.25 -12.15
N MET A 210 -13.05 0.00 -13.45
CA MET A 210 -13.85 -1.08 -14.04
C MET A 210 -12.97 -2.00 -14.87
N GLY A 211 -13.23 -3.30 -14.76
CA GLY A 211 -12.64 -4.30 -15.62
C GLY A 211 -13.08 -4.20 -17.08
N ALA A 212 -12.25 -4.72 -17.99
CA ALA A 212 -12.39 -4.57 -19.44
C ALA A 212 -12.69 -5.88 -20.19
N GLN A 213 -12.64 -7.03 -19.51
CA GLN A 213 -12.94 -8.35 -20.10
C GLN A 213 -13.91 -9.14 -19.21
N GLU A 214 -14.61 -10.12 -19.78
CA GLU A 214 -15.44 -11.04 -19.00
C GLU A 214 -14.58 -11.95 -18.11
N PHE A 215 -15.06 -12.22 -16.90
CA PHE A 215 -14.49 -13.16 -15.93
C PHE A 215 -13.03 -12.92 -15.54
N GLN A 216 -12.51 -11.71 -15.74
CA GLN A 216 -11.11 -11.39 -15.43
C GLN A 216 -10.84 -11.24 -13.92
N ASP A 217 -11.89 -11.23 -13.08
CA ASP A 217 -11.82 -11.02 -11.63
C ASP A 217 -11.06 -9.71 -11.27
N PHE A 218 -11.37 -8.56 -11.90
CA PHE A 218 -10.68 -7.28 -11.59
C PHE A 218 -10.92 -6.85 -10.15
N GLY A 219 -9.84 -6.61 -9.41
CA GLY A 219 -9.90 -6.39 -7.97
C GLY A 219 -9.86 -7.70 -7.17
N SER A 220 -9.33 -8.79 -7.73
CA SER A 220 -9.11 -10.03 -6.98
C SER A 220 -8.12 -9.87 -5.82
N SER A 221 -7.25 -8.88 -5.91
CA SER A 221 -6.29 -8.45 -4.90
C SER A 221 -6.09 -6.95 -5.02
N LEU A 222 -5.83 -6.29 -3.89
CA LEU A 222 -5.60 -4.85 -3.79
C LEU A 222 -4.43 -4.58 -2.85
N SER A 223 -3.62 -3.57 -3.18
CA SER A 223 -2.67 -2.96 -2.26
C SER A 223 -2.74 -1.45 -2.42
N LEU A 224 -2.65 -0.73 -1.31
CA LEU A 224 -2.75 0.72 -1.25
C LEU A 224 -1.62 1.25 -0.37
N SER A 225 -0.81 2.17 -0.90
CA SER A 225 0.22 2.86 -0.12
C SER A 225 0.61 4.15 -0.85
N GLY A 226 0.81 5.24 -0.11
CA GLY A 226 1.22 6.55 -0.65
C GLY A 226 0.28 7.11 -1.74
N GLY A 227 -1.02 6.75 -1.72
CA GLY A 227 -1.98 7.13 -2.76
C GLY A 227 -1.85 6.37 -4.09
N LEU A 228 -1.00 5.33 -4.14
CA LEU A 228 -0.95 4.35 -5.23
C LEU A 228 -1.81 3.14 -4.89
N LEU A 229 -2.63 2.73 -5.84
CA LEU A 229 -3.51 1.56 -5.76
C LEU A 229 -3.08 0.53 -6.81
N ALA A 230 -2.55 -0.61 -6.37
CA ALA A 230 -2.31 -1.78 -7.21
C ALA A 230 -3.55 -2.67 -7.23
N VAL A 231 -3.99 -3.09 -8.42
CA VAL A 231 -5.17 -3.92 -8.64
C VAL A 231 -4.81 -5.15 -9.44
N GLY A 232 -5.01 -6.33 -8.84
CA GLY A 232 -4.85 -7.61 -9.53
C GLY A 232 -6.12 -8.05 -10.26
N SER A 233 -5.93 -8.68 -11.42
CA SER A 233 -6.97 -9.35 -12.22
C SER A 233 -6.47 -10.74 -12.59
N ARG A 234 -6.52 -11.67 -11.63
CA ARG A 234 -5.85 -12.98 -11.76
C ARG A 234 -6.33 -13.86 -12.93
N LYS A 235 -7.48 -13.56 -13.54
CA LYS A 235 -8.02 -14.28 -14.71
C LYS A 235 -8.08 -13.42 -15.98
N TYR A 236 -7.37 -12.31 -16.00
CA TYR A 236 -7.24 -11.50 -17.20
C TYR A 236 -6.63 -12.33 -18.34
N ASN A 237 -7.25 -12.33 -19.52
CA ASN A 237 -6.68 -12.94 -20.72
C ASN A 237 -5.68 -11.96 -21.34
N ALA A 238 -4.39 -12.31 -21.24
CA ALA A 238 -3.32 -11.55 -21.84
C ALA A 238 -2.98 -12.12 -23.24
N THR A 239 -1.71 -12.42 -23.51
CA THR A 239 -1.34 -13.21 -24.69
C THR A 239 -1.82 -14.66 -24.55
N GLU A 240 -1.92 -15.15 -23.30
CA GLU A 240 -2.39 -16.48 -22.94
C GLU A 240 -3.67 -16.38 -22.08
N ASP A 241 -4.50 -17.43 -22.12
CA ASP A 241 -5.76 -17.49 -21.38
C ASP A 241 -5.52 -17.55 -19.85
N ASP A 242 -6.29 -16.77 -19.09
CA ASP A 242 -6.17 -16.61 -17.64
C ASP A 242 -4.72 -16.37 -17.16
N ALA A 243 -3.88 -15.72 -17.97
CA ALA A 243 -2.50 -15.41 -17.57
C ALA A 243 -2.46 -14.46 -16.36
N GLY A 244 -3.46 -13.60 -16.25
CA GLY A 244 -3.59 -12.62 -15.18
C GLY A 244 -2.90 -11.28 -15.51
N SER A 245 -3.26 -10.25 -14.76
CA SER A 245 -2.66 -8.91 -14.90
C SER A 245 -2.66 -8.12 -13.59
N VAL A 246 -1.82 -7.08 -13.55
CA VAL A 246 -1.80 -6.05 -12.51
C VAL A 246 -1.77 -4.67 -13.16
N GLN A 247 -2.60 -3.77 -12.64
CA GLN A 247 -2.60 -2.36 -13.00
C GLN A 247 -2.36 -1.52 -11.75
N VAL A 248 -1.56 -0.47 -11.86
CA VAL A 248 -1.31 0.48 -10.76
C VAL A 248 -1.92 1.83 -11.12
N PHE A 249 -2.65 2.43 -10.19
CA PHE A 249 -3.32 3.71 -10.38
C PHE A 249 -2.89 4.70 -9.29
N GLN A 250 -2.77 5.97 -9.65
CA GLN A 250 -2.57 7.07 -8.73
C GLN A 250 -3.78 7.99 -8.73
N MET A 251 -4.20 8.43 -7.54
CA MET A 251 -5.29 9.40 -7.39
C MET A 251 -4.73 10.84 -7.40
N ASN A 252 -4.85 11.52 -8.54
CA ASN A 252 -4.47 12.95 -8.70
C ASN A 252 -5.71 13.76 -9.09
N GLY A 253 -6.73 13.79 -8.23
CA GLY A 253 -8.07 14.35 -8.50
C GLY A 253 -8.95 13.47 -9.40
N ALA A 254 -8.34 12.67 -10.27
CA ALA A 254 -8.93 11.53 -10.96
C ALA A 254 -7.92 10.38 -10.98
N TRP A 255 -8.41 9.16 -11.17
CA TRP A 255 -7.53 8.00 -11.34
C TRP A 255 -6.72 8.10 -12.63
N GLN A 256 -5.41 7.94 -12.51
CA GLN A 256 -4.50 7.82 -13.64
C GLN A 256 -3.72 6.52 -13.49
N GLN A 257 -3.65 5.71 -14.56
CA GLN A 257 -2.82 4.52 -14.55
C GLN A 257 -1.34 4.94 -14.59
N VAL A 258 -0.52 4.35 -13.72
CA VAL A 258 0.91 4.56 -13.63
C VAL A 258 1.62 3.36 -14.26
N GLY A 259 2.35 3.62 -15.35
CA GLY A 259 3.00 2.59 -16.14
C GLY A 259 2.05 1.73 -16.97
N SER A 260 2.62 0.76 -17.67
CA SER A 260 1.89 -0.21 -18.48
C SER A 260 1.19 -1.26 -17.61
N THR A 261 0.21 -1.96 -18.21
CA THR A 261 -0.41 -3.12 -17.56
C THR A 261 0.59 -4.26 -17.53
N LEU A 262 0.93 -4.74 -16.34
CA LEU A 262 1.76 -5.92 -16.16
C LEU A 262 0.92 -7.17 -16.39
N THR A 263 1.43 -8.14 -17.17
CA THR A 263 0.68 -9.35 -17.53
C THR A 263 1.49 -10.62 -17.29
N GLY A 264 0.79 -11.69 -16.91
CA GLY A 264 1.35 -13.03 -16.89
C GLY A 264 1.83 -13.50 -18.27
N SER A 265 2.69 -14.50 -18.27
CA SER A 265 3.41 -15.01 -19.45
C SER A 265 2.92 -16.38 -19.92
N GLN A 266 2.14 -17.09 -19.11
CA GLN A 266 1.65 -18.44 -19.36
C GLN A 266 0.14 -18.56 -19.12
N MET A 267 -0.47 -19.55 -19.78
CA MET A 267 -1.86 -19.92 -19.53
C MET A 267 -2.07 -20.31 -18.06
N GLN A 268 -3.12 -19.77 -17.43
CA GLN A 268 -3.50 -20.04 -16.04
C GLN A 268 -2.39 -19.75 -15.01
N GLU A 269 -1.47 -18.85 -15.32
CA GLU A 269 -0.41 -18.43 -14.39
C GLU A 269 -0.98 -17.72 -13.14
N TYR A 270 -2.14 -17.08 -13.31
CA TYR A 270 -2.80 -16.27 -12.29
C TYR A 270 -1.90 -15.17 -11.73
N PHE A 271 -1.19 -14.48 -12.62
CA PHE A 271 -0.42 -13.28 -12.29
C PHE A 271 -1.34 -12.20 -11.71
N GLY A 272 -0.95 -11.60 -10.57
CA GLY A 272 -1.84 -10.74 -9.79
C GLY A 272 -2.75 -11.51 -8.84
N ALA A 273 -2.42 -12.77 -8.51
CA ALA A 273 -3.13 -13.55 -7.47
C ALA A 273 -3.15 -12.80 -6.13
N ASP A 274 -2.02 -12.17 -5.80
CA ASP A 274 -1.91 -11.20 -4.71
C ASP A 274 -0.87 -10.12 -5.11
N VAL A 275 -1.01 -8.93 -4.53
CA VAL A 275 -0.16 -7.77 -4.84
C VAL A 275 0.22 -7.04 -3.56
N ALA A 276 1.45 -6.52 -3.49
CA ALA A 276 1.90 -5.67 -2.39
C ALA A 276 2.71 -4.49 -2.92
N LEU A 277 2.28 -3.28 -2.58
CA LEU A 277 3.06 -2.05 -2.73
C LEU A 277 3.89 -1.85 -1.47
N ALA A 278 5.12 -1.39 -1.65
CA ALA A 278 5.92 -0.88 -0.54
C ALA A 278 5.69 0.62 -0.35
N ASP A 279 5.91 1.10 0.86
CA ASP A 279 5.75 2.51 1.26
C ASP A 279 6.78 3.47 0.64
N ASN A 280 7.84 2.92 0.05
CA ASN A 280 8.73 3.66 -0.83
C ASN A 280 8.04 4.11 -2.13
N GLY A 281 6.82 3.60 -2.38
CA GLY A 281 5.93 3.78 -3.53
C GLY A 281 6.52 3.51 -4.91
N SER A 282 7.76 3.04 -4.99
CA SER A 282 8.38 2.65 -6.25
C SER A 282 8.57 1.15 -6.38
N THR A 283 8.21 0.36 -5.38
CA THR A 283 8.29 -1.10 -5.42
C THR A 283 6.91 -1.76 -5.38
N LEU A 284 6.71 -2.69 -6.31
CA LEU A 284 5.54 -3.55 -6.41
C LEU A 284 5.98 -5.01 -6.39
N VAL A 285 5.27 -5.84 -5.62
CA VAL A 285 5.45 -7.30 -5.58
C VAL A 285 4.19 -7.95 -6.11
N VAL A 286 4.36 -8.95 -6.98
CA VAL A 286 3.26 -9.67 -7.61
C VAL A 286 3.42 -11.16 -7.41
N GLY A 287 2.37 -11.80 -6.88
CA GLY A 287 2.24 -13.24 -6.80
C GLY A 287 1.57 -13.81 -8.06
N ALA A 288 2.10 -14.94 -8.54
CA ALA A 288 1.52 -15.74 -9.61
C ALA A 288 1.37 -17.18 -9.12
N SER A 289 0.31 -17.43 -8.35
CA SER A 289 0.12 -18.66 -7.57
C SER A 289 0.08 -19.96 -8.38
N GLN A 290 -0.20 -19.88 -9.69
CA GLN A 290 -0.34 -21.05 -10.56
C GLN A 290 0.72 -21.16 -11.65
N TYR A 291 1.78 -20.34 -11.57
CA TYR A 291 2.90 -20.43 -12.50
C TYR A 291 3.45 -21.84 -12.61
N ASN A 292 3.70 -22.26 -13.86
CA ASN A 292 4.17 -23.58 -14.19
C ASN A 292 5.62 -23.55 -14.69
N ALA A 293 6.55 -23.98 -13.85
CA ALA A 293 7.95 -24.09 -14.20
C ALA A 293 8.28 -25.34 -15.05
N GLU A 294 7.40 -26.36 -15.08
CA GLU A 294 7.69 -27.67 -15.70
C GLU A 294 6.49 -28.28 -16.48
N PRO A 295 6.65 -28.67 -17.76
CA PRO A 295 5.61 -29.41 -18.48
C PRO A 295 5.37 -30.82 -17.89
N PRO A 296 4.14 -31.39 -17.91
CA PRO A 296 2.90 -30.87 -18.50
C PRO A 296 1.87 -30.47 -17.42
N PHE A 297 1.99 -29.28 -16.82
CA PHE A 297 1.09 -28.71 -15.78
C PHE A 297 1.42 -29.15 -14.35
N VAL A 298 2.54 -28.63 -13.83
CA VAL A 298 2.87 -28.75 -12.42
C VAL A 298 2.88 -27.34 -11.81
N THR A 299 1.88 -27.03 -10.99
CA THR A 299 1.81 -25.72 -10.32
C THR A 299 2.98 -25.57 -9.35
N HIS A 300 3.83 -24.57 -9.57
CA HIS A 300 4.88 -24.18 -8.62
C HIS A 300 4.49 -22.89 -7.91
N GLY A 301 3.95 -21.94 -8.66
CA GLY A 301 3.78 -20.58 -8.22
C GLY A 301 5.12 -19.81 -8.25
N LYS A 302 5.04 -18.49 -8.38
CA LYS A 302 6.21 -17.61 -8.32
C LYS A 302 5.86 -16.25 -7.74
N VAL A 303 6.92 -15.51 -7.41
CA VAL A 303 6.86 -14.11 -6.97
C VAL A 303 7.81 -13.29 -7.83
N GLU A 304 7.34 -12.12 -8.24
CA GLU A 304 8.11 -11.15 -9.01
C GLU A 304 8.10 -9.80 -8.30
N ARG A 305 9.25 -9.11 -8.34
CA ARG A 305 9.39 -7.73 -7.87
C ARG A 305 9.54 -6.81 -9.07
N TYR A 306 8.88 -5.67 -9.02
CA TYR A 306 8.96 -4.60 -9.99
C TYR A 306 9.39 -3.32 -9.29
N ARG A 307 10.19 -2.51 -9.97
CA ARG A 307 10.45 -1.13 -9.59
C ARG A 307 9.94 -0.20 -10.68
N PHE A 308 9.36 0.91 -10.29
CA PHE A 308 8.98 1.94 -11.25
C PHE A 308 10.22 2.67 -11.75
N ASP A 309 10.41 2.70 -13.06
CA ASP A 309 11.47 3.46 -13.71
C ASP A 309 10.90 4.81 -14.16
N GLY A 310 11.34 5.88 -13.50
CA GLY A 310 10.90 7.25 -13.78
C GLY A 310 11.34 7.79 -15.14
N GLU A 311 12.38 7.23 -15.78
CA GLU A 311 12.78 7.60 -17.14
C GLU A 311 11.91 6.90 -18.17
N ALA A 312 11.67 5.61 -17.98
CA ALA A 312 10.79 4.82 -18.85
C ALA A 312 9.30 5.12 -18.62
N MET A 313 8.96 5.71 -17.48
CA MET A 313 7.60 5.88 -16.97
C MET A 313 6.84 4.55 -16.92
N ASP A 314 7.53 3.48 -16.51
CA ASP A 314 6.99 2.11 -16.53
C ASP A 314 7.54 1.23 -15.40
N TRP A 315 6.82 0.15 -15.09
CA TRP A 315 7.23 -0.84 -14.10
C TRP A 315 8.20 -1.85 -14.71
N VAL A 316 9.43 -1.87 -14.22
CA VAL A 316 10.49 -2.77 -14.68
C VAL A 316 10.67 -3.91 -13.67
N LYS A 317 10.61 -5.15 -14.15
CA LYS A 317 10.90 -6.34 -13.31
C LYS A 317 12.33 -6.26 -12.80
N THR A 318 12.53 -6.36 -11.49
CA THR A 318 13.85 -6.29 -10.84
C THR A 318 14.15 -7.53 -10.01
N GLY A 319 15.44 -7.79 -9.83
CA GLY A 319 15.95 -8.93 -9.07
C GLY A 319 15.67 -10.28 -9.72
N THR A 320 15.91 -11.36 -8.97
CA THR A 320 15.73 -12.73 -9.46
C THR A 320 14.32 -13.22 -9.22
N GLU A 321 13.67 -13.78 -10.24
CA GLU A 321 12.41 -14.50 -10.09
C GLU A 321 12.55 -15.63 -9.06
N VAL A 322 11.60 -15.68 -8.12
CA VAL A 322 11.55 -16.73 -7.09
C VAL A 322 10.40 -17.66 -7.41
N THR A 323 10.73 -18.90 -7.74
CA THR A 323 9.76 -19.96 -8.03
C THR A 323 9.65 -20.93 -6.86
N GLY A 324 8.44 -21.36 -6.53
CA GLY A 324 8.19 -22.32 -5.45
C GLY A 324 8.53 -23.75 -5.84
N TYR A 325 8.39 -24.69 -4.91
CA TYR A 325 8.46 -26.11 -5.22
C TYR A 325 7.19 -26.61 -5.94
N ARG A 326 7.30 -27.81 -6.53
CA ARG A 326 6.18 -28.54 -7.12
C ARG A 326 5.01 -28.65 -6.14
N GLY A 327 3.85 -28.15 -6.56
CA GLY A 327 2.61 -28.15 -5.81
C GLY A 327 2.56 -27.13 -4.67
N SER A 328 3.49 -26.18 -4.60
CA SER A 328 3.59 -25.26 -3.44
C SER A 328 2.66 -24.05 -3.49
N PHE A 329 2.29 -23.62 -4.71
CA PHE A 329 1.48 -22.42 -4.96
C PHE A 329 2.10 -21.16 -4.35
N LEU A 330 3.43 -21.02 -4.46
CA LEU A 330 4.14 -19.82 -4.02
C LEU A 330 3.53 -18.55 -4.67
N GLY A 331 3.39 -17.48 -3.88
CA GLY A 331 2.79 -16.24 -4.35
C GLY A 331 1.26 -16.28 -4.31
N THR A 332 0.68 -17.19 -3.52
CA THR A 332 -0.75 -17.11 -3.14
C THR A 332 -1.02 -15.89 -2.26
N SER A 333 -0.05 -15.50 -1.43
CA SER A 333 -0.04 -14.24 -0.71
C SER A 333 1.36 -13.63 -0.74
N VAL A 334 1.44 -12.30 -0.77
CA VAL A 334 2.70 -11.55 -0.75
C VAL A 334 2.58 -10.34 0.17
N ALA A 335 3.68 -9.95 0.81
CA ALA A 335 3.80 -8.67 1.50
C ALA A 335 5.23 -8.15 1.36
N ALA A 336 5.38 -6.83 1.38
CA ALA A 336 6.66 -6.14 1.35
C ALA A 336 6.81 -5.28 2.62
N ASN A 337 8.04 -5.04 3.06
CA ASN A 337 8.32 -4.00 4.03
C ASN A 337 8.21 -2.60 3.38
N SER A 338 8.20 -1.56 4.20
CA SER A 338 8.15 -0.16 3.75
C SER A 338 9.26 0.20 2.75
N ALA A 339 10.47 -0.36 2.90
CA ALA A 339 11.59 -0.09 2.00
C ALA A 339 11.55 -0.88 0.67
N GLY A 340 10.68 -1.88 0.54
CA GLY A 340 10.52 -2.70 -0.67
C GLY A 340 11.72 -3.59 -1.00
N ASP A 341 12.59 -3.88 -0.03
CA ASP A 341 13.75 -4.77 -0.16
C ASP A 341 13.53 -6.12 0.54
N ASP A 342 12.66 -6.17 1.54
CA ASP A 342 12.26 -7.39 2.23
C ASP A 342 10.83 -7.80 1.86
N ILE A 343 10.69 -9.02 1.38
CA ILE A 343 9.44 -9.57 0.86
C ILE A 343 9.17 -10.92 1.53
N VAL A 344 7.93 -11.12 1.93
CA VAL A 344 7.43 -12.41 2.39
C VAL A 344 6.38 -12.94 1.42
N ALA A 345 6.42 -14.24 1.16
CA ALA A 345 5.49 -14.87 0.24
C ALA A 345 5.00 -16.23 0.76
N GLY A 346 3.70 -16.45 0.69
CA GLY A 346 3.04 -17.68 1.10
C GLY A 346 3.09 -18.75 0.01
N ALA A 347 3.46 -19.96 0.43
CA ALA A 347 3.39 -21.19 -0.36
C ALA A 347 2.58 -22.24 0.44
N PRO A 348 1.24 -22.14 0.44
CA PRO A 348 0.38 -22.82 1.40
C PRO A 348 0.44 -24.36 1.33
N TYR A 349 0.92 -24.91 0.22
CA TYR A 349 1.02 -26.35 -0.01
C TYR A 349 2.47 -26.84 -0.14
N ASP A 350 3.45 -25.98 0.17
CA ASP A 350 4.85 -26.37 0.20
C ASP A 350 5.08 -27.36 1.35
N SER A 351 5.42 -28.61 1.02
CA SER A 351 5.80 -29.60 2.01
C SER A 351 7.03 -30.40 1.56
N GLU A 352 8.00 -30.53 2.47
CA GLU A 352 9.13 -31.46 2.30
C GLU A 352 8.81 -32.87 2.82
N THR A 353 7.70 -33.05 3.55
CA THR A 353 7.40 -34.26 4.32
C THR A 353 5.96 -34.79 4.19
N ASN A 354 5.22 -34.53 3.10
CA ASN A 354 3.84 -35.00 2.87
C ASN A 354 2.85 -34.62 3.99
N ASN A 355 3.04 -33.47 4.64
CA ASN A 355 2.21 -33.01 5.76
C ASN A 355 1.46 -31.71 5.48
N ASP A 356 1.47 -31.18 4.24
CA ASP A 356 0.69 -29.99 3.83
C ASP A 356 0.78 -28.77 4.79
N ASN A 357 1.93 -28.60 5.46
CA ASN A 357 2.09 -27.56 6.49
C ASN A 357 2.29 -26.13 5.93
N GLY A 358 2.42 -25.98 4.61
CA GLY A 358 2.78 -24.74 3.94
C GLY A 358 4.15 -24.19 4.37
N LYS A 359 4.65 -23.22 3.61
CA LYS A 359 5.85 -22.44 3.98
C LYS A 359 5.67 -20.97 3.68
N ILE A 360 6.50 -20.17 4.33
CA ILE A 360 6.73 -18.76 4.00
C ILE A 360 8.13 -18.65 3.43
N TYR A 361 8.24 -17.96 2.30
CA TYR A 361 9.51 -17.58 1.70
C TYR A 361 9.82 -16.16 2.16
N TYR A 362 11.00 -15.96 2.73
CA TYR A 362 11.55 -14.63 2.96
C TYR A 362 12.57 -14.36 1.85
N ILE A 363 12.32 -13.30 1.10
CA ILE A 363 13.10 -12.90 -0.08
C ILE A 363 13.63 -11.51 0.24
N THR A 364 14.95 -11.38 0.30
CA THR A 364 15.61 -10.10 0.45
C THR A 364 16.30 -9.74 -0.85
N TYR A 365 16.15 -8.50 -1.29
CA TYR A 365 16.84 -7.96 -2.44
C TYR A 365 17.96 -7.06 -1.93
N GLU A 366 19.20 -7.51 -2.09
CA GLU A 366 20.39 -6.68 -1.86
C GLU A 366 20.48 -5.58 -2.93
N THR A 367 19.63 -4.58 -2.80
CA THR A 367 19.89 -3.26 -3.36
C THR A 367 20.11 -2.36 -2.17
N ALA A 368 21.24 -1.65 -2.11
CA ALA A 368 21.24 -0.45 -1.29
C ALA A 368 20.04 0.36 -1.80
N PRO A 369 19.02 0.65 -0.98
CA PRO A 369 18.01 1.58 -1.42
C PRO A 369 18.76 2.84 -1.81
N ASP A 370 18.46 3.40 -2.99
CA ASP A 370 18.97 4.73 -3.34
C ASP A 370 18.43 5.66 -2.26
N THR A 371 19.28 5.86 -1.26
CA THR A 371 18.94 6.49 -0.01
C THR A 371 19.67 7.79 0.00
N LEU A 372 18.87 8.84 0.12
CA LEU A 372 19.38 10.16 0.33
C LEU A 372 19.13 10.52 1.79
N ALA A 373 20.19 10.80 2.53
CA ALA A 373 20.08 11.33 3.87
C ALA A 373 20.28 12.85 3.83
N GLN A 374 19.32 13.60 4.37
CA GLN A 374 19.45 15.04 4.57
C GLN A 374 19.25 15.38 6.04
N THR A 375 20.09 16.27 6.56
CA THR A 375 19.95 16.77 7.93
C THR A 375 19.23 18.10 7.95
N TYR A 376 18.29 18.24 8.87
CA TYR A 376 17.54 19.45 9.15
C TYR A 376 17.80 19.92 10.58
N SER A 377 17.81 21.23 10.74
CA SER A 377 18.05 21.90 12.02
C SER A 377 16.71 22.13 12.74
N GLU A 378 16.70 22.22 14.07
CA GLU A 378 15.54 22.64 14.84
C GLU A 378 15.02 24.01 14.34
N GLY A 379 13.70 24.13 14.18
CA GLY A 379 13.05 25.32 13.65
C GLY A 379 12.70 25.20 12.16
N TRP A 380 12.58 26.34 11.49
CA TRP A 380 12.13 26.40 10.10
C TRP A 380 13.18 25.89 9.11
N ASN A 381 12.75 25.06 8.16
CA ASN A 381 13.58 24.54 7.09
C ASN A 381 12.87 24.68 5.75
N LEU A 382 13.64 24.92 4.69
CA LEU A 382 13.18 24.78 3.31
C LEU A 382 13.47 23.36 2.83
N VAL A 383 12.41 22.63 2.51
CA VAL A 383 12.46 21.20 2.20
C VAL A 383 11.78 20.91 0.87
N SER A 384 12.19 19.84 0.22
CA SER A 384 11.49 19.25 -0.91
C SER A 384 11.54 17.74 -0.82
N LEU A 385 10.74 17.06 -1.64
CA LEU A 385 10.80 15.60 -1.77
C LEU A 385 11.80 15.24 -2.87
N PRO A 386 12.97 14.63 -2.55
CA PRO A 386 14.04 14.36 -3.51
C PRO A 386 13.90 13.00 -4.20
N VAL A 387 12.90 12.21 -3.83
CA VAL A 387 12.60 10.91 -4.43
C VAL A 387 11.17 10.93 -4.97
N GLN A 388 10.91 10.14 -6.01
CA GLN A 388 9.56 9.92 -6.52
C GLN A 388 8.81 8.90 -5.66
N PHE A 389 7.49 9.01 -5.63
CA PHE A 389 6.56 8.04 -5.03
C PHE A 389 6.74 7.71 -3.54
N ALA A 390 7.54 8.47 -2.77
CA ALA A 390 7.49 8.32 -1.32
C ALA A 390 6.08 8.66 -0.78
N HIS A 391 5.75 8.12 0.40
CA HIS A 391 4.68 8.66 1.23
C HIS A 391 4.69 10.18 1.15
N ASN A 392 3.53 10.77 0.92
CA ASN A 392 3.44 12.19 0.63
C ASN A 392 2.91 12.98 1.84
N ASP A 393 2.45 12.31 2.91
CA ASP A 393 2.20 12.95 4.20
C ASP A 393 3.52 13.46 4.80
N TYR A 394 3.61 14.78 5.01
CA TYR A 394 4.86 15.37 5.50
C TYR A 394 5.22 14.95 6.91
N ALA A 395 4.26 14.54 7.74
CA ALA A 395 4.54 14.07 9.10
C ALA A 395 5.18 12.68 9.07
N GLU A 396 4.89 11.86 8.07
CA GLU A 396 5.52 10.56 7.85
C GLU A 396 6.91 10.72 7.22
N VAL A 397 7.03 11.61 6.22
CA VAL A 397 8.32 11.90 5.58
C VAL A 397 9.29 12.62 6.52
N PHE A 398 8.80 13.59 7.27
CA PHE A 398 9.57 14.38 8.23
C PHE A 398 9.12 14.06 9.66
N PRO A 399 9.63 12.98 10.27
CA PRO A 399 9.14 12.48 11.56
C PRO A 399 9.35 13.43 12.74
N PHE A 400 10.20 14.44 12.59
CA PHE A 400 10.43 15.49 13.60
C PHE A 400 9.66 16.77 13.31
N SER A 401 8.84 16.81 12.26
CA SER A 401 8.06 17.99 11.90
C SER A 401 7.03 18.35 12.97
N VAL A 402 6.75 19.64 13.09
CA VAL A 402 5.67 20.16 13.93
C VAL A 402 4.37 20.10 13.13
N PRO A 403 3.28 19.54 13.68
CA PRO A 403 2.00 19.49 12.98
C PRO A 403 1.48 20.85 12.54
N ALA A 404 0.82 20.89 11.38
CA ALA A 404 0.28 22.06 10.69
C ALA A 404 1.33 23.16 10.41
N THR A 405 2.53 22.75 9.98
CA THR A 405 3.61 23.69 9.62
C THR A 405 4.16 23.54 8.21
N LEU A 406 3.58 22.67 7.37
CA LEU A 406 3.98 22.55 5.98
C LEU A 406 3.32 23.67 5.15
N TYR A 407 4.13 24.53 4.53
CA TYR A 407 3.64 25.62 3.70
C TYR A 407 4.27 25.62 2.31
N SER A 408 3.45 25.62 1.27
CA SER A 408 3.86 25.95 -0.10
C SER A 408 3.86 27.47 -0.31
N PHE A 409 4.49 27.94 -1.38
CA PHE A 409 4.45 29.35 -1.78
C PHE A 409 4.22 29.50 -3.29
N ASP A 410 3.10 30.13 -3.63
CA ASP A 410 2.74 30.54 -5.00
C ASP A 410 2.19 31.97 -4.97
N GLY A 411 3.05 32.92 -4.62
CA GLY A 411 2.74 34.35 -4.46
C GLY A 411 2.13 34.69 -3.09
N ALA A 412 1.59 33.69 -2.41
CA ALA A 412 1.24 33.69 -1.00
C ALA A 412 1.52 32.32 -0.39
N TYR A 413 1.61 32.26 0.95
CA TYR A 413 1.73 30.99 1.66
C TYR A 413 0.38 30.28 1.75
N SER A 414 0.39 28.99 1.42
CA SER A 414 -0.73 28.07 1.60
C SER A 414 -0.31 26.96 2.54
N LEU A 415 -1.16 26.61 3.50
CA LEU A 415 -0.93 25.44 4.36
C LEU A 415 -1.24 24.19 3.56
N GLU A 416 -0.37 23.19 3.66
CA GLU A 416 -0.46 21.93 2.95
C GLU A 416 -0.35 20.77 3.95
N ASP A 417 -0.88 19.60 3.58
CA ASP A 417 -0.73 18.37 4.35
C ASP A 417 0.10 17.32 3.60
N VAL A 418 0.43 17.60 2.34
CA VAL A 418 1.03 16.65 1.41
C VAL A 418 2.17 17.29 0.61
N LEU A 419 3.28 16.56 0.47
CA LEU A 419 4.44 16.90 -0.33
C LEU A 419 4.27 16.42 -1.77
N THR A 420 4.57 17.29 -2.73
CA THR A 420 4.62 16.93 -4.15
C THR A 420 6.06 17.03 -4.65
N PRO A 421 6.62 15.98 -5.28
CA PRO A 421 7.92 16.07 -5.95
C PRO A 421 8.00 17.29 -6.89
N GLY A 422 9.13 17.99 -6.88
CA GLY A 422 9.32 19.20 -7.68
C GLY A 422 8.77 20.49 -7.06
N ILE A 423 8.05 20.42 -5.93
CA ILE A 423 7.59 21.58 -5.16
C ILE A 423 8.43 21.73 -3.89
N GLY A 424 8.79 22.97 -3.56
CA GLY A 424 9.51 23.30 -2.34
C GLY A 424 8.58 23.88 -1.28
N TYR A 425 8.88 23.58 -0.01
CA TYR A 425 8.02 23.87 1.12
C TYR A 425 8.82 24.44 2.28
N TRP A 426 8.14 25.19 3.14
CA TRP A 426 8.57 25.41 4.51
C TRP A 426 7.99 24.36 5.43
N VAL A 427 8.79 23.87 6.38
CA VAL A 427 8.30 23.05 7.50
C VAL A 427 9.09 23.40 8.76
N THR A 428 8.47 23.30 9.93
CA THR A 428 9.18 23.46 11.21
C THR A 428 9.56 22.09 11.77
N MET A 429 10.82 21.91 12.16
CA MET A 429 11.30 20.75 12.90
C MET A 429 11.34 21.03 14.40
N SER A 430 10.96 20.04 15.21
CA SER A 430 10.97 20.11 16.68
C SER A 430 12.34 19.87 17.31
N GLN A 431 13.29 19.34 16.53
CA GLN A 431 14.67 19.05 16.93
C GLN A 431 15.54 18.88 15.68
N ASP A 432 16.86 18.95 15.86
CA ASP A 432 17.82 18.53 14.84
C ASP A 432 17.63 17.04 14.52
N GLY A 433 17.73 16.67 13.23
CA GLY A 433 17.57 15.27 12.84
C GLY A 433 17.93 15.01 11.39
N ALA A 434 18.36 13.78 11.13
CA ALA A 434 18.51 13.28 9.77
C ALA A 434 17.20 12.62 9.33
N VAL A 435 16.80 12.91 8.09
CA VAL A 435 15.71 12.25 7.39
C VAL A 435 16.33 11.44 6.26
N VAL A 436 15.92 10.18 6.17
CA VAL A 436 16.37 9.26 5.12
C VAL A 436 15.23 9.10 4.14
N PHE A 437 15.43 9.58 2.92
CA PHE A 437 14.52 9.37 1.81
C PHE A 437 14.93 8.07 1.12
N SER A 438 13.94 7.20 0.87
CA SER A 438 14.12 5.96 0.13
C SER A 438 13.13 5.94 -1.02
N GLY A 439 13.64 5.82 -2.25
CA GLY A 439 12.84 5.84 -3.46
C GLY A 439 13.72 6.17 -4.66
N ASP A 440 13.14 6.21 -5.85
CA ASP A 440 13.90 6.57 -7.04
C ASP A 440 14.14 8.10 -7.06
N PRO A 441 15.38 8.58 -7.26
CA PRO A 441 15.71 9.99 -7.26
C PRO A 441 14.83 10.81 -8.23
N VAL A 442 14.37 11.99 -7.79
CA VAL A 442 13.73 12.95 -8.70
C VAL A 442 14.76 13.40 -9.73
N GLY A 443 14.51 13.04 -11.00
CA GLY A 443 15.29 13.47 -12.16
C GLY A 443 15.06 14.93 -12.55
N SER A 444 15.48 15.33 -13.75
CA SER A 444 15.28 16.71 -14.22
C SER A 444 13.80 17.06 -14.39
N PHE A 445 13.42 18.29 -14.04
CA PHE A 445 12.04 18.76 -14.20
C PHE A 445 11.96 20.24 -14.55
N GLN A 446 10.80 20.69 -15.01
CA GLN A 446 10.53 22.09 -15.33
C GLN A 446 9.78 22.78 -14.20
N VAL A 447 10.09 24.06 -13.98
CA VAL A 447 9.44 24.90 -12.99
C VAL A 447 8.84 26.12 -13.67
N ASN A 448 7.55 26.36 -13.43
CA ASN A 448 6.91 27.62 -13.83
C ASN A 448 7.17 28.66 -12.74
N LEU A 449 7.86 29.74 -13.10
CA LEU A 449 8.13 30.87 -12.21
C LEU A 449 7.08 31.96 -12.43
N MET A 450 6.72 32.65 -11.34
CA MET A 450 6.07 33.95 -11.39
C MET A 450 7.10 35.07 -11.37
N ASP A 451 6.67 36.27 -11.76
CA ASP A 451 7.41 37.50 -11.48
C ASP A 451 7.57 37.69 -9.96
N GLY A 452 8.80 37.89 -9.50
CA GLY A 452 9.15 38.00 -8.09
C GLY A 452 9.73 36.71 -7.48
N TRP A 453 9.49 36.53 -6.18
CA TRP A 453 10.04 35.41 -5.41
C TRP A 453 9.28 34.11 -5.68
N ASN A 454 10.02 33.00 -5.77
CA ASN A 454 9.50 31.65 -5.95
C ASN A 454 10.28 30.69 -5.03
N ILE A 455 9.64 29.61 -4.57
CA ILE A 455 10.33 28.48 -3.94
C ILE A 455 10.44 27.36 -4.97
N ILE A 456 11.64 26.82 -5.14
CA ILE A 456 11.90 25.69 -6.03
C ILE A 456 12.48 24.50 -5.25
N ALA A 457 12.14 23.29 -5.68
CA ALA A 457 12.67 22.05 -5.13
C ALA A 457 14.04 21.69 -5.72
N SER A 458 14.81 20.87 -4.99
CA SER A 458 15.96 20.16 -5.54
C SER A 458 15.56 18.87 -6.29
N MET A 459 16.55 18.22 -6.89
CA MET A 459 16.48 16.85 -7.40
C MET A 459 16.85 15.81 -6.32
N GLY A 460 16.89 14.54 -6.71
CA GLY A 460 17.44 13.45 -5.89
C GLY A 460 18.97 13.36 -5.90
N GLU A 461 19.63 14.19 -6.70
CA GLU A 461 21.07 14.43 -6.69
C GLU A 461 21.36 15.94 -6.76
N ALA A 462 22.63 16.32 -6.57
CA ALA A 462 23.00 17.72 -6.63
C ALA A 462 22.57 18.35 -7.96
N SER A 463 21.87 19.47 -7.91
CA SER A 463 21.24 20.07 -9.10
C SER A 463 21.53 21.56 -9.25
N VAL A 464 21.32 22.07 -10.47
CA VAL A 464 21.44 23.49 -10.83
C VAL A 464 20.20 23.93 -11.61
N VAL A 465 20.00 25.25 -11.67
CA VAL A 465 18.97 25.85 -12.51
C VAL A 465 19.54 26.09 -13.90
N GLU A 466 18.82 25.66 -14.94
CA GLU A 466 19.02 26.08 -16.31
C GLU A 466 17.90 27.04 -16.72
N ASP A 467 18.29 28.25 -17.10
CA ASP A 467 17.36 29.29 -17.51
C ASP A 467 17.72 29.85 -18.90
N PRO A 468 17.23 29.24 -19.99
CA PRO A 468 17.56 29.67 -21.35
C PRO A 468 16.96 31.04 -21.71
N ASN A 469 16.10 31.61 -20.88
CA ASN A 469 15.39 32.86 -21.14
C ASN A 469 15.90 34.03 -20.28
N ASP A 470 16.95 33.84 -19.49
CA ASP A 470 17.55 34.85 -18.60
C ASP A 470 16.50 35.55 -17.69
N LEU A 471 15.56 34.77 -17.16
CA LEU A 471 14.52 35.18 -16.21
C LEU A 471 15.06 35.37 -14.78
N VAL A 472 16.04 34.57 -14.37
CA VAL A 472 16.62 34.54 -13.03
C VAL A 472 18.12 34.82 -13.07
N ASN A 473 18.65 35.43 -12.00
CA ASN A 473 20.09 35.51 -11.80
C ASN A 473 20.57 34.21 -11.15
N GLU A 474 21.31 33.38 -11.88
CA GLU A 474 21.83 32.08 -11.41
C GLU A 474 22.72 32.18 -10.15
N GLN A 475 23.24 33.38 -9.82
CA GLN A 475 24.00 33.66 -8.59
C GLN A 475 23.13 34.06 -7.40
N GLU A 476 21.81 33.99 -7.51
CA GLU A 476 20.84 34.43 -6.50
C GLU A 476 19.90 33.32 -6.05
N LEU A 477 20.42 32.09 -5.97
CA LEU A 477 19.71 30.99 -5.32
C LEU A 477 19.99 31.03 -3.81
N TYR A 478 18.92 31.13 -3.00
CA TYR A 478 19.03 31.27 -1.56
C TYR A 478 18.60 30.01 -0.82
N SER A 479 19.53 29.39 -0.09
CA SER A 479 19.24 28.34 0.87
C SER A 479 18.90 28.93 2.24
N PHE A 480 18.32 28.11 3.13
CA PHE A 480 18.06 28.48 4.51
C PHE A 480 18.57 27.42 5.49
N ASP A 481 19.47 27.82 6.38
CA ASP A 481 19.95 27.03 7.52
C ASP A 481 20.22 27.96 8.72
N GLY A 482 19.16 28.25 9.49
CA GLY A 482 19.18 29.28 10.54
C GLY A 482 19.32 30.73 10.03
N GLY A 483 19.53 30.92 8.74
CA GLY A 483 19.62 32.18 8.01
C GLY A 483 19.82 31.95 6.52
N TYR A 484 19.63 32.99 5.71
CA TYR A 484 19.78 32.89 4.26
C TYR A 484 21.24 32.89 3.81
N GLN A 485 21.56 31.99 2.89
CA GLN A 485 22.87 31.89 2.25
C GLN A 485 22.70 31.76 0.74
N ILE A 486 23.61 32.35 -0.02
CA ILE A 486 23.65 32.20 -1.48
C ILE A 486 24.43 30.92 -1.81
N VAL A 487 23.86 30.11 -2.68
CA VAL A 487 24.46 28.86 -3.17
C VAL A 487 24.39 28.82 -4.70
N GLU A 488 25.26 28.03 -5.33
CA GLU A 488 25.23 27.79 -6.78
C GLU A 488 24.71 26.39 -7.14
N VAL A 489 24.68 25.49 -6.15
CA VAL A 489 24.26 24.09 -6.30
C VAL A 489 23.22 23.78 -5.25
N MET A 490 22.13 23.15 -5.68
CA MET A 490 21.08 22.65 -4.83
C MET A 490 21.44 21.27 -4.30
N GLU A 491 21.58 21.15 -2.99
CA GLU A 491 21.61 19.87 -2.30
C GLU A 491 20.24 19.17 -2.35
N PRO A 492 20.21 17.85 -2.55
CA PRO A 492 18.99 17.05 -2.49
C PRO A 492 18.20 17.18 -1.18
N GLY A 493 16.88 17.14 -1.27
CA GLY A 493 15.93 17.21 -0.15
C GLY A 493 15.67 18.62 0.35
N ARG A 494 16.41 19.62 -0.14
CA ARG A 494 16.21 21.02 0.22
C ARG A 494 15.40 21.77 -0.83
N ALA A 495 14.69 22.79 -0.38
CA ALA A 495 14.13 23.81 -1.27
C ALA A 495 14.92 25.12 -1.17
N TYR A 496 14.72 25.97 -2.17
CA TYR A 496 15.50 27.19 -2.34
C TYR A 496 14.60 28.34 -2.79
N TRP A 497 14.91 29.54 -2.32
CA TRP A 497 14.30 30.75 -2.88
C TRP A 497 15.04 31.19 -4.12
N ILE A 498 14.29 31.62 -5.12
CA ILE A 498 14.81 32.24 -6.33
C ILE A 498 13.94 33.45 -6.69
N TYR A 499 14.56 34.52 -7.16
CA TYR A 499 13.86 35.70 -7.66
C TYR A 499 13.88 35.70 -9.19
N SER A 500 12.73 35.88 -9.81
CA SER A 500 12.55 35.99 -11.25
C SER A 500 12.12 37.39 -11.65
N GLU A 501 12.71 37.95 -12.72
CA GLU A 501 12.34 39.25 -13.29
C GLU A 501 11.08 39.19 -14.19
N GLY A 502 10.47 38.02 -14.31
CA GLY A 502 9.24 37.81 -15.06
C GLY A 502 8.68 36.39 -14.91
N ALA A 503 7.44 36.20 -15.34
CA ALA A 503 6.86 34.86 -15.39
C ALA A 503 7.44 34.06 -16.57
N GLY A 504 7.74 32.78 -16.35
CA GLY A 504 8.31 31.92 -17.38
C GLY A 504 8.66 30.52 -16.87
N VAL A 505 9.48 29.79 -17.62
CA VAL A 505 9.83 28.40 -17.31
C VAL A 505 11.34 28.27 -17.26
N ILE A 506 11.82 27.65 -16.17
CA ILE A 506 13.20 27.19 -16.01
C ILE A 506 13.22 25.66 -15.92
N SER A 507 14.41 25.07 -16.05
CA SER A 507 14.63 23.66 -15.79
C SER A 507 15.53 23.48 -14.57
N VAL A 508 15.26 22.47 -13.77
CA VAL A 508 16.20 21.97 -12.75
C VAL A 508 16.84 20.70 -13.31
N VAL A 509 18.17 20.68 -13.37
CA VAL A 509 18.96 19.62 -14.02
C VAL A 509 20.13 19.19 -13.12
N PRO A 510 20.73 18.00 -13.35
CA PRO A 510 21.89 17.55 -12.59
C PRO A 510 23.03 18.55 -12.65
N ALA A 511 23.68 18.80 -11.52
CA ALA A 511 24.87 19.62 -11.47
C ALA A 511 25.99 18.96 -12.31
N PRO A 512 26.81 19.75 -13.03
CA PRO A 512 27.96 19.21 -13.74
C PRO A 512 28.86 18.45 -12.79
N ALA A 513 29.38 17.29 -13.22
CA ALA A 513 30.39 16.57 -12.45
C ALA A 513 31.61 17.48 -12.19
N PRO A 514 32.18 17.45 -10.97
CA PRO A 514 33.26 18.37 -10.57
C PRO A 514 34.56 18.24 -11.38
#